data_AF-A0A2I0WY15-F1
#
_entry.id   AF-A0A2I0WY15-F1
#
_cell.length_a   1.000
_cell.length_b   1.000
_cell.length_c   1.000
_cell.angle_alpha   90.00
_cell.angle_beta   90.00
_cell.angle_gamma   90.00
#
_symmetry.space_group_name_H-M   'P 1'
#
loop_
_entity.id
_entity.type
_entity.pdbx_description
1 polymer ?
#
loop_
_entity_poly.entity_id
_entity_poly.type
_entity_poly.pdbx_seq_one_letter_code
_entity_poly.pdbx_strand_id
1 'polypeptide(L)'
;MAVSGFEGFEKRLELHFFGDDPMGLRRLSFKTLDHILAAVQCRVVSAVGNAHFDAYVLSESSLFLYPDKLVIKTCGTTGLLHSVPLLLHHAAALGLKLLRCKYTRGSFIFPNAQLSPHTSFKEEVFFLEKNLPASLRHRKARVLPSHSSRHKWHVYSASSKADDFTGGPITVEVCMTELDRTVADRFFRWPGEAGMSGHEAGREMTRRAEIADAAGPRAFICEFAFDPCGYSMNGLHADRYSTIHVTPEEGYSYASYECVLTEESEIQTLLNKVNAVFRPGVMSVSVTGGPETCIEKIAGMSCRSRASETFSGAGVVTYQTFATEMDEEWSSA
;
A
#
# COMPACT_ATOMS: atom_id res chain seq x y z
N MET A 1 16.46 -11.14 13.10
CA MET A 1 15.61 -9.95 13.32
C MET A 1 16.50 -8.84 13.83
N ALA A 2 16.28 -7.59 13.41
CA ALA A 2 17.00 -6.47 13.98
C ALA A 2 16.71 -6.38 15.49
N VAL A 3 17.58 -5.70 16.25
CA VAL A 3 17.33 -5.40 17.68
C VAL A 3 16.07 -4.52 17.85
N SER A 4 15.63 -3.88 16.76
CA SER A 4 14.34 -3.20 16.58
C SER A 4 13.31 -4.15 15.94
N GLY A 5 12.03 -4.02 16.31
CA GLY A 5 10.92 -4.81 15.74
C GLY A 5 10.74 -4.69 14.21
N PHE A 6 9.73 -5.36 13.66
CA PHE A 6 9.43 -5.35 12.22
C PHE A 6 8.72 -4.04 11.81
N GLU A 7 9.20 -3.38 10.75
CA GLU A 7 8.56 -2.18 10.21
C GLU A 7 7.35 -2.53 9.33
N GLY A 8 6.15 -2.38 9.89
CA GLY A 8 4.92 -2.58 9.13
C GLY A 8 4.66 -1.49 8.07
N PHE A 9 5.04 -0.23 8.33
CA PHE A 9 4.71 0.86 7.40
C PHE A 9 5.31 0.65 6.01
N GLU A 10 4.43 0.72 5.02
CA GLU A 10 4.77 0.40 3.66
C GLU A 10 5.33 1.60 2.89
N LYS A 11 6.23 1.27 1.97
CA LYS A 11 6.66 2.13 0.88
C LYS A 11 5.88 1.71 -0.35
N ARG A 12 5.23 2.65 -1.03
CA ARG A 12 4.43 2.38 -2.24
C ARG A 12 5.00 3.17 -3.42
N LEU A 13 5.25 2.47 -4.51
CA LEU A 13 5.67 3.05 -5.79
C LEU A 13 4.67 2.65 -6.87
N GLU A 14 4.20 3.64 -7.61
CA GLU A 14 3.32 3.47 -8.76
C GLU A 14 3.93 4.16 -9.98
N LEU A 15 4.09 3.39 -11.06
CA LEU A 15 4.65 3.87 -12.32
C LEU A 15 3.65 3.62 -13.44
N HIS A 16 3.41 4.66 -14.24
CA HIS A 16 2.57 4.59 -15.45
C HIS A 16 3.42 4.78 -16.69
N PHE A 17 3.15 4.01 -17.72
CA PHE A 17 3.91 3.94 -18.96
C PHE A 17 3.00 4.13 -20.17
N PHE A 18 3.64 4.43 -21.29
CA PHE A 18 3.01 4.45 -22.60
C PHE A 18 3.85 3.63 -23.57
N GLY A 19 3.18 2.85 -24.42
CA GLY A 19 3.79 2.18 -25.58
C GLY A 19 2.73 1.54 -26.45
N ASP A 20 3.16 1.01 -27.60
CA ASP A 20 2.26 0.55 -28.65
C ASP A 20 1.77 -0.90 -28.45
N ASP A 21 2.50 -1.72 -27.67
CA ASP A 21 2.13 -3.11 -27.40
C ASP A 21 1.02 -3.19 -26.32
N PRO A 22 -0.17 -3.74 -26.63
CA PRO A 22 -1.28 -3.83 -25.68
C PRO A 22 -0.98 -4.72 -24.46
N MET A 23 0.03 -5.59 -24.53
CA MET A 23 0.47 -6.38 -23.38
C MET A 23 1.42 -5.60 -22.47
N GLY A 24 2.11 -4.59 -23.00
CA GLY A 24 3.02 -3.69 -22.28
C GLY A 24 3.90 -4.40 -21.25
N LEU A 25 3.85 -3.96 -19.99
CA LEU A 25 4.66 -4.50 -18.90
C LEU A 25 4.40 -5.99 -18.61
N ARG A 26 3.23 -6.54 -18.98
CA ARG A 26 2.94 -7.98 -18.81
C ARG A 26 3.78 -8.86 -19.74
N ARG A 27 4.57 -8.27 -20.65
CA ARG A 27 5.64 -8.95 -21.40
C ARG A 27 6.88 -9.25 -20.55
N LEU A 28 7.03 -8.63 -19.38
CA LEU A 28 8.14 -8.91 -18.48
C LEU A 28 8.10 -10.38 -18.06
N SER A 29 9.19 -11.09 -18.31
CA SER A 29 9.30 -12.49 -17.89
C SER A 29 9.33 -12.58 -16.37
N PHE A 30 8.86 -13.70 -15.82
CA PHE A 30 8.99 -13.96 -14.38
C PHE A 30 10.45 -13.86 -13.90
N LYS A 31 11.41 -14.34 -14.70
CA LYS A 31 12.85 -14.21 -14.39
C LYS A 31 13.29 -12.75 -14.26
N THR A 32 12.73 -11.86 -15.09
CA THR A 32 12.99 -10.42 -15.00
C THR A 32 12.39 -9.84 -13.72
N LEU A 33 11.14 -10.19 -13.40
CA LEU A 33 10.50 -9.74 -12.16
C LEU A 33 11.26 -10.23 -10.93
N ASP A 34 11.65 -11.50 -10.90
CA ASP A 34 12.43 -12.10 -9.82
C ASP A 34 13.78 -11.41 -9.64
N HIS A 35 14.48 -11.08 -10.73
CA HIS A 35 15.73 -10.31 -10.67
C HIS A 35 15.52 -8.90 -10.05
N ILE A 36 14.46 -8.20 -10.44
CA ILE A 36 14.13 -6.86 -9.90
C ILE A 36 13.80 -6.95 -8.41
N LEU A 37 12.98 -7.93 -8.01
CA LEU A 37 12.56 -8.14 -6.63
C LEU A 37 13.74 -8.56 -5.75
N ALA A 38 14.61 -9.45 -6.25
CA ALA A 38 15.81 -9.87 -5.53
C ALA A 38 16.76 -8.69 -5.24
N ALA A 39 16.86 -7.73 -6.16
CA ALA A 39 17.66 -6.52 -5.97
C ALA A 39 17.16 -5.62 -4.82
N VAL A 40 15.89 -5.75 -4.44
CA VAL A 40 15.29 -5.08 -3.28
C VAL A 40 15.02 -6.05 -2.13
N GLN A 41 15.65 -7.23 -2.12
CA GLN A 41 15.53 -8.26 -1.06
C GLN A 41 14.11 -8.79 -0.87
N CYS A 42 13.35 -8.84 -1.96
CA CYS A 42 11.98 -9.31 -1.99
C CYS A 42 11.85 -10.53 -2.91
N ARG A 43 10.91 -11.42 -2.63
CA ARG A 43 10.62 -12.60 -3.48
C ARG A 43 9.12 -12.81 -3.64
N VAL A 44 8.71 -13.42 -4.74
CA VAL A 44 7.31 -13.85 -4.94
C VAL A 44 7.04 -15.09 -4.10
N VAL A 45 5.94 -15.08 -3.34
CA VAL A 45 5.46 -16.24 -2.57
C VAL A 45 4.14 -16.79 -3.12
N SER A 46 3.37 -15.96 -3.82
CA SER A 46 2.17 -16.38 -4.55
C SER A 46 1.97 -15.53 -5.79
N ALA A 47 1.36 -16.08 -6.83
CA ALA A 47 1.04 -15.37 -8.06
C ALA A 47 -0.35 -15.76 -8.55
N VAL A 48 -1.10 -14.76 -9.01
CA VAL A 48 -2.38 -14.94 -9.68
C VAL A 48 -2.50 -13.86 -10.76
N GLY A 49 -3.25 -14.12 -11.83
CA GLY A 49 -3.50 -13.13 -12.86
C GLY A 49 -4.89 -13.27 -13.43
N ASN A 50 -5.36 -12.20 -14.07
CA ASN A 50 -6.61 -12.20 -14.81
C ASN A 50 -6.42 -11.53 -16.19
N ALA A 51 -7.53 -11.23 -16.87
CA ALA A 51 -7.50 -10.60 -18.19
C ALA A 51 -6.81 -9.21 -18.19
N HIS A 52 -6.83 -8.50 -17.05
CA HIS A 52 -6.39 -7.12 -16.94
C HIS A 52 -4.98 -6.98 -16.35
N PHE A 53 -4.63 -7.75 -15.32
CA PHE A 53 -3.35 -7.62 -14.64
C PHE A 53 -2.88 -8.93 -13.99
N ASP A 54 -1.59 -8.97 -13.65
CA ASP A 54 -0.97 -10.00 -12.82
C ASP A 54 -0.70 -9.43 -11.42
N ALA A 55 -0.96 -10.23 -10.39
CA ALA A 55 -0.81 -9.88 -8.99
C ALA A 55 0.09 -10.89 -8.28
N TYR A 56 1.05 -10.40 -7.53
CA TYR A 56 2.05 -11.19 -6.83
C TYR A 56 2.01 -10.85 -5.35
N VAL A 57 1.77 -11.84 -4.52
CA VAL A 57 2.04 -11.74 -3.09
C VAL A 57 3.54 -11.91 -2.92
N LEU A 58 4.16 -10.97 -2.23
CA LEU A 58 5.60 -10.94 -2.00
C LEU A 58 5.92 -11.34 -0.56
N SER A 59 7.17 -11.70 -0.30
CA SER A 59 7.65 -11.94 1.06
C SER A 59 7.51 -10.72 1.98
N GLU A 60 7.45 -9.52 1.39
CA GLU A 60 7.46 -8.24 2.08
C GLU A 60 6.38 -7.30 1.50
N SER A 61 5.14 -7.77 1.24
CA SER A 61 3.96 -7.03 0.69
C SER A 61 3.51 -7.50 -0.71
N SER A 62 3.31 -6.64 -1.71
CA SER A 62 2.60 -6.97 -2.97
C SER A 62 3.08 -6.23 -4.22
N LEU A 63 2.91 -6.85 -5.40
CA LEU A 63 3.15 -6.27 -6.72
C LEU A 63 1.96 -6.50 -7.66
N PHE A 64 1.52 -5.46 -8.36
CA PHE A 64 0.49 -5.48 -9.38
C PHE A 64 1.05 -5.00 -10.71
N LEU A 65 0.83 -5.77 -11.78
CA LEU A 65 1.39 -5.55 -13.11
C LEU A 65 0.28 -5.51 -14.17
N TYR A 66 -0.09 -4.30 -14.58
CA TYR A 66 -0.97 -4.01 -15.70
C TYR A 66 -0.13 -3.80 -16.97
N PRO A 67 -0.71 -3.77 -18.18
CA PRO A 67 0.03 -3.44 -19.38
C PRO A 67 0.73 -2.08 -19.33
N ASP A 68 0.07 -1.06 -18.80
CA ASP A 68 0.51 0.34 -18.80
C ASP A 68 0.88 0.86 -17.40
N LYS A 69 0.71 0.06 -16.35
CA LYS A 69 0.94 0.48 -14.96
C LYS A 69 1.53 -0.64 -14.12
N LEU A 70 2.39 -0.30 -13.18
CA LEU A 70 2.72 -1.18 -12.07
C LEU A 70 2.55 -0.46 -10.73
N VAL A 71 2.17 -1.23 -9.72
CA VAL A 71 2.17 -0.79 -8.33
C VAL A 71 2.95 -1.82 -7.52
N ILE A 72 3.99 -1.38 -6.83
CA ILE A 72 4.76 -2.22 -5.92
C ILE A 72 4.74 -1.59 -4.53
N LYS A 73 4.42 -2.42 -3.55
CA LYS A 73 4.42 -2.07 -2.14
C LYS A 73 5.39 -2.97 -1.43
N THR A 74 6.13 -2.39 -0.48
CA THR A 74 7.07 -3.16 0.33
C THR A 74 7.10 -2.66 1.77
N CYS A 75 7.27 -3.57 2.73
CA CYS A 75 7.45 -3.27 4.15
C CYS A 75 8.88 -3.62 4.62
N GLY A 76 9.11 -3.58 5.94
CA GLY A 76 10.40 -3.88 6.53
C GLY A 76 11.47 -2.84 6.17
N THR A 77 12.69 -3.33 5.94
CA THR A 77 13.85 -2.52 5.52
C THR A 77 14.10 -2.57 4.02
N THR A 78 13.15 -3.12 3.26
CA THR A 78 13.20 -3.28 1.80
C THR A 78 13.56 -1.96 1.10
N GLY A 79 14.59 -2.02 0.26
CA GLY A 79 15.11 -0.89 -0.51
C GLY A 79 14.31 -0.56 -1.76
N LEU A 80 13.00 -0.36 -1.64
CA LEU A 80 12.05 -0.26 -2.76
C LEU A 80 12.55 0.59 -3.93
N LEU A 81 13.08 1.78 -3.66
CA LEU A 81 13.45 2.73 -4.72
C LEU A 81 14.60 2.22 -5.59
N HIS A 82 15.42 1.27 -5.12
CA HIS A 82 16.43 0.61 -5.96
C HIS A 82 15.82 -0.22 -7.10
N SER A 83 14.52 -0.54 -7.05
CA SER A 83 13.82 -1.15 -8.18
C SER A 83 13.63 -0.20 -9.36
N VAL A 84 13.60 1.13 -9.14
CA VAL A 84 13.26 2.13 -10.18
C VAL A 84 14.18 2.03 -11.40
N PRO A 85 15.52 2.07 -11.27
CA PRO A 85 16.39 2.00 -12.44
C PRO A 85 16.23 0.69 -13.24
N LEU A 86 16.03 -0.44 -12.54
CA LEU A 86 15.85 -1.74 -13.17
C LEU A 86 14.52 -1.83 -13.91
N LEU A 87 13.44 -1.36 -13.29
CA LEU A 87 12.11 -1.28 -13.91
C LEU A 87 12.14 -0.43 -15.17
N LEU A 88 12.77 0.75 -15.12
CA LEU A 88 12.89 1.63 -16.27
C LEU A 88 13.73 1.01 -17.40
N HIS A 89 14.83 0.34 -17.06
CA HIS A 89 15.66 -0.36 -18.04
C HIS A 89 14.87 -1.44 -18.78
N HIS A 90 14.17 -2.30 -18.05
CA HIS A 90 13.39 -3.38 -18.65
C HIS A 90 12.14 -2.88 -19.39
N ALA A 91 11.46 -1.86 -18.88
CA ALA A 91 10.34 -1.22 -19.58
C ALA A 91 10.79 -0.59 -20.91
N ALA A 92 11.94 0.11 -20.92
CA ALA A 92 12.48 0.69 -22.14
C ALA A 92 12.83 -0.35 -23.21
N ALA A 93 13.32 -1.53 -22.80
CA ALA A 93 13.58 -2.65 -23.71
C ALA A 93 12.29 -3.21 -24.35
N LEU A 94 11.13 -2.98 -23.73
CA LEU A 94 9.80 -3.28 -24.28
C LEU A 94 9.21 -2.12 -25.10
N GLY A 95 9.97 -1.03 -25.33
CA GLY A 95 9.49 0.17 -26.02
C GLY A 95 8.59 1.07 -25.16
N LEU A 96 8.48 0.81 -23.86
CA LEU A 96 7.65 1.59 -22.96
C LEU A 96 8.37 2.84 -22.46
N LYS A 97 7.64 3.95 -22.40
CA LYS A 97 8.11 5.25 -21.90
C LYS A 97 7.36 5.62 -20.64
N LEU A 98 8.09 5.98 -19.59
CA LEU A 98 7.48 6.42 -18.34
C LEU A 98 6.71 7.74 -18.55
N LEU A 99 5.46 7.77 -18.10
CA LEU A 99 4.58 8.93 -18.12
C LEU A 99 4.45 9.58 -16.75
N ARG A 100 4.32 8.77 -15.70
CA ARG A 100 4.08 9.22 -14.33
C ARG A 100 4.75 8.31 -13.32
N CYS A 101 5.21 8.89 -12.22
CA CYS A 101 5.74 8.22 -11.06
C CYS A 101 5.10 8.84 -9.81
N LYS A 102 4.49 8.02 -8.96
CA LYS A 102 4.00 8.41 -7.64
C LYS A 102 4.66 7.52 -6.60
N TYR A 103 5.24 8.15 -5.58
CA TYR A 103 5.79 7.46 -4.42
C TYR A 103 5.11 8.00 -3.16
N THR A 104 4.59 7.08 -2.34
CA THR A 104 3.92 7.39 -1.08
C THR A 104 4.41 6.52 0.06
N ARG A 105 4.43 7.09 1.26
CA ARG A 105 4.55 6.33 2.51
C ARG A 105 4.07 7.14 3.73
N GLY A 106 3.72 6.40 4.77
CA GLY A 106 3.54 6.96 6.11
C GLY A 106 4.87 7.31 6.79
N SER A 107 4.78 7.72 8.05
CA SER A 107 5.93 7.80 8.94
C SER A 107 6.29 6.40 9.44
N PHE A 108 7.56 6.05 9.39
CA PHE A 108 8.09 4.78 9.91
C PHE A 108 7.95 4.69 11.44
N ILE A 109 7.72 3.48 11.95
CA ILE A 109 7.80 3.15 13.38
C ILE A 109 9.27 3.09 13.81
N PHE A 110 10.13 2.53 12.96
CA PHE A 110 11.56 2.33 13.16
C PHE A 110 12.40 3.07 12.10
N PRO A 111 12.35 4.42 12.04
CA PRO A 111 13.04 5.19 10.99
C PRO A 111 14.56 4.97 10.98
N ASN A 112 15.18 4.74 12.14
CA ASN A 112 16.63 4.53 12.26
C ASN A 112 17.09 3.16 11.72
N ALA A 113 16.16 2.21 11.50
CA ALA A 113 16.47 0.91 10.93
C ALA A 113 16.44 0.93 9.39
N GLN A 114 15.90 2.00 8.78
CA GLN A 114 15.77 2.09 7.33
C GLN A 114 17.12 2.31 6.66
N LEU A 115 17.32 1.63 5.53
CA LEU A 115 18.53 1.72 4.72
C LEU A 115 18.39 2.79 3.64
N SER A 116 19.51 3.32 3.15
CA SER A 116 19.49 4.25 2.02
C SER A 116 18.80 3.64 0.79
N PRO A 117 17.93 4.38 0.07
CA PRO A 117 17.64 5.82 0.22
C PRO A 117 16.51 6.15 1.22
N HIS A 118 15.99 5.19 1.97
CA HIS A 118 14.82 5.33 2.85
C HIS A 118 15.12 5.88 4.24
N THR A 119 16.31 6.43 4.47
CA THR A 119 16.70 7.03 5.76
C THR A 119 15.97 8.35 6.05
N SER A 120 15.51 9.06 5.01
CA SER A 120 14.66 10.24 5.15
C SER A 120 13.89 10.54 3.86
N PHE A 121 12.79 11.29 3.95
CA PHE A 121 12.05 11.69 2.76
C PHE A 121 12.87 12.55 1.79
N LYS A 122 13.83 13.32 2.30
CA LYS A 122 14.74 14.10 1.46
C LYS A 122 15.62 13.21 0.60
N GLU A 123 16.17 12.14 1.17
CA GLU A 123 17.01 11.17 0.44
C GLU A 123 16.19 10.37 -0.58
N GLU A 124 14.96 9.99 -0.24
CA GLU A 124 14.03 9.33 -1.16
C GLU A 124 13.72 10.20 -2.38
N VAL A 125 13.41 11.49 -2.14
CA VAL A 125 13.18 12.47 -3.21
C VAL A 125 14.45 12.66 -4.05
N PHE A 126 15.61 12.84 -3.42
CA PHE A 126 16.88 12.99 -4.15
C PHE A 126 17.18 11.78 -5.04
N PHE A 127 16.94 10.57 -4.53
CA PHE A 127 17.11 9.35 -5.29
C PHE A 127 16.16 9.29 -6.50
N LEU A 128 14.87 9.59 -6.30
CA LEU A 128 13.89 9.63 -7.38
C LEU A 128 14.25 10.67 -8.43
N GLU A 129 14.58 11.89 -8.02
CA GLU A 129 14.97 12.99 -8.92
C GLU A 129 16.15 12.62 -9.82
N LYS A 130 17.13 11.89 -9.27
CA LYS A 130 18.33 11.42 -9.98
C LYS A 130 18.04 10.29 -10.98
N ASN A 131 17.09 9.41 -10.67
CA ASN A 131 16.85 8.19 -11.45
C ASN A 131 15.66 8.27 -12.41
N LEU A 132 14.79 9.29 -12.27
CA LEU A 132 13.65 9.50 -13.17
C LEU A 132 14.05 10.29 -14.42
N PRO A 133 13.48 9.94 -15.60
CA PRO A 133 13.84 10.60 -16.85
C PRO A 133 13.41 12.07 -16.87
N ALA A 134 14.19 12.90 -17.56
CA ALA A 134 13.95 14.34 -17.69
C ALA A 134 12.61 14.68 -18.38
N SER A 135 11.99 13.72 -19.08
CA SER A 135 10.66 13.88 -19.68
C SER A 135 9.56 14.13 -18.64
N LEU A 136 9.72 13.65 -17.40
CA LEU A 136 8.83 13.94 -16.28
C LEU A 136 9.17 15.32 -15.71
N ARG A 137 8.72 16.38 -16.38
CA ARG A 137 9.06 17.77 -16.04
C ARG A 137 8.27 18.35 -14.87
N HIS A 138 7.12 17.79 -14.53
CA HIS A 138 6.27 18.27 -13.44
C HIS A 138 6.52 17.42 -12.20
N ARG A 139 7.38 17.90 -11.32
CA ARG A 139 7.82 17.17 -10.12
C ARG A 139 7.44 17.93 -8.85
N LYS A 140 6.89 17.24 -7.86
CA LYS A 140 6.48 17.83 -6.58
C LYS A 140 6.61 16.81 -5.46
N ALA A 141 7.27 17.22 -4.38
CA ALA A 141 7.35 16.49 -3.13
C ALA A 141 6.71 17.29 -2.01
N ARG A 142 5.83 16.68 -1.21
CA ARG A 142 5.20 17.30 -0.04
C ARG A 142 5.00 16.27 1.07
N VAL A 143 4.98 16.78 2.30
CA VAL A 143 4.60 16.03 3.49
C VAL A 143 3.29 16.60 3.98
N LEU A 144 2.22 15.83 3.87
CA LEU A 144 0.90 16.21 4.36
C LEU A 144 0.88 15.96 5.88
N PRO A 145 0.66 16.99 6.71
CA PRO A 145 0.74 16.86 8.15
C PRO A 145 -0.52 16.23 8.74
N SER A 146 -0.41 15.79 9.99
CA SER A 146 -1.54 15.59 10.90
C SER A 146 -1.31 16.43 12.17
N HIS A 147 -2.28 16.44 13.09
CA HIS A 147 -2.07 17.05 14.42
C HIS A 147 -1.06 16.27 15.28
N SER A 148 -0.75 15.02 14.93
CA SER A 148 0.29 14.23 15.59
C SER A 148 1.60 14.32 14.81
N SER A 149 2.70 14.54 15.51
CA SER A 149 4.04 14.50 14.89
C SER A 149 4.40 13.09 14.37
N ARG A 150 3.71 12.05 14.85
CA ARG A 150 3.92 10.65 14.47
C ARG A 150 3.27 10.28 13.15
N HIS A 151 2.15 10.90 12.76
CA HIS A 151 1.42 10.55 11.55
C HIS A 151 1.56 11.63 10.49
N LYS A 152 2.24 11.31 9.39
CA LYS A 152 2.44 12.20 8.25
C LYS A 152 2.38 11.37 6.99
N TRP A 153 1.96 11.99 5.89
CA TRP A 153 1.91 11.33 4.60
C TRP A 153 2.91 11.98 3.64
N HIS A 154 3.91 11.21 3.24
CA HIS A 154 4.98 11.67 2.36
C HIS A 154 4.60 11.32 0.94
N VAL A 155 4.53 12.33 0.06
CA VAL A 155 4.07 12.16 -1.32
C VAL A 155 5.07 12.81 -2.26
N TYR A 156 5.59 12.02 -3.18
CA TYR A 156 6.32 12.47 -4.34
C TYR A 156 5.53 12.13 -5.60
N SER A 157 5.37 13.10 -6.49
CA SER A 157 4.80 12.89 -7.83
C SER A 157 5.71 13.50 -8.88
N ALA A 158 5.87 12.79 -9.99
CA ALA A 158 6.54 13.27 -11.19
C ALA A 158 5.74 12.85 -12.43
N SER A 159 5.49 13.79 -13.34
CA SER A 159 4.68 13.52 -14.54
C SER A 159 5.17 14.26 -15.78
N SER A 160 4.92 13.64 -16.93
CA SER A 160 5.28 14.16 -18.25
C SER A 160 4.35 15.27 -18.76
N LYS A 161 3.21 15.49 -18.12
CA LYS A 161 2.24 16.55 -18.46
C LYS A 161 1.71 17.17 -17.16
N ALA A 162 1.43 18.47 -17.20
CA ALA A 162 0.61 19.12 -16.20
C ALA A 162 -0.83 18.83 -16.60
N ASP A 163 -1.32 17.66 -16.23
CA ASP A 163 -2.72 17.31 -16.34
C ASP A 163 -3.38 17.38 -14.97
N ASP A 164 -4.62 17.87 -14.96
CA ASP A 164 -5.54 17.68 -13.86
C ASP A 164 -6.11 16.25 -14.02
N PHE A 165 -5.61 15.33 -13.21
CA PHE A 165 -6.12 13.96 -13.14
C PHE A 165 -7.54 14.01 -12.55
N THR A 166 -8.53 14.25 -13.43
CA THR A 166 -9.95 14.35 -13.09
C THR A 166 -10.70 13.18 -13.71
N GLY A 167 -11.56 12.53 -12.92
CA GLY A 167 -12.38 11.41 -13.38
C GLY A 167 -11.63 10.09 -13.61
N GLY A 168 -10.42 9.95 -13.05
CA GLY A 168 -9.68 8.69 -13.04
C GLY A 168 -10.06 7.79 -11.85
N PRO A 169 -9.52 6.56 -11.79
CA PRO A 169 -9.74 5.67 -10.67
C PRO A 169 -9.26 6.28 -9.34
N ILE A 170 -10.01 6.07 -8.28
CA ILE A 170 -9.71 6.55 -6.94
C ILE A 170 -8.87 5.50 -6.21
N THR A 171 -7.68 5.87 -5.74
CA THR A 171 -6.88 5.00 -4.88
C THR A 171 -7.09 5.37 -3.43
N VAL A 172 -7.44 4.39 -2.59
CA VAL A 172 -7.59 4.55 -1.14
C VAL A 172 -6.48 3.74 -0.47
N GLU A 173 -5.64 4.42 0.32
CA GLU A 173 -4.53 3.83 1.08
C GLU A 173 -4.84 4.02 2.58
N VAL A 174 -5.01 2.93 3.32
CA VAL A 174 -5.35 2.92 4.75
C VAL A 174 -4.20 2.33 5.54
N CYS A 175 -3.75 3.04 6.57
CA CYS A 175 -2.75 2.59 7.53
C CYS A 175 -3.38 2.51 8.92
N MET A 176 -3.22 1.39 9.60
CA MET A 176 -3.87 1.09 10.87
C MET A 176 -2.82 0.66 11.88
N THR A 177 -2.80 1.30 13.04
CA THR A 177 -1.90 0.98 14.15
C THR A 177 -2.70 0.79 15.42
N GLU A 178 -2.07 0.19 16.45
CA GLU A 178 -2.73 -0.10 17.72
C GLU A 178 -3.93 -1.03 17.49
N LEU A 179 -3.71 -2.10 16.74
CA LEU A 179 -4.74 -3.10 16.46
C LEU A 179 -5.25 -3.72 17.77
N ASP A 180 -6.56 -3.95 17.87
CA ASP A 180 -7.15 -4.71 18.97
C ASP A 180 -6.45 -6.09 19.08
N ARG A 181 -6.02 -6.46 20.29
CA ARG A 181 -5.24 -7.69 20.50
C ARG A 181 -5.98 -8.94 20.05
N THR A 182 -7.30 -9.01 20.30
CA THR A 182 -8.13 -10.17 19.92
C THR A 182 -8.29 -10.30 18.40
N VAL A 183 -8.10 -9.20 17.68
CA VAL A 183 -8.06 -9.18 16.21
C VAL A 183 -6.66 -9.54 15.71
N ALA A 184 -5.61 -8.93 16.29
CA ALA A 184 -4.22 -9.20 15.92
C ALA A 184 -3.86 -10.69 16.10
N ASP A 185 -4.34 -11.33 17.17
CA ASP A 185 -4.14 -12.76 17.48
C ASP A 185 -4.61 -13.71 16.38
N ARG A 186 -5.54 -13.26 15.52
CA ARG A 186 -6.04 -14.04 14.38
C ARG A 186 -4.99 -14.22 13.28
N PHE A 187 -3.96 -13.38 13.26
CA PHE A 187 -2.89 -13.39 12.26
C PHE A 187 -1.60 -14.05 12.75
N PHE A 188 -1.66 -14.79 13.86
CA PHE A 188 -0.63 -15.74 14.27
C PHE A 188 -0.97 -17.14 13.77
N ARG A 189 0.06 -17.91 13.40
CA ARG A 189 -0.11 -19.34 13.18
C ARG A 189 -0.41 -20.01 14.51
N TRP A 190 -1.47 -20.80 14.56
CA TRP A 190 -1.83 -21.57 15.73
C TRP A 190 -1.04 -22.88 15.80
N PRO A 191 -0.86 -23.48 17.00
CA PRO A 191 -0.08 -24.71 17.15
C PRO A 191 -0.54 -25.87 16.25
N GLY A 192 -1.85 -25.96 15.96
CA GLY A 192 -2.42 -26.97 15.04
C GLY A 192 -2.07 -26.76 13.56
N GLU A 193 -1.45 -25.63 13.21
CA GLU A 193 -1.17 -25.21 11.82
C GLU A 193 0.31 -25.37 11.44
N ALA A 194 1.13 -25.97 12.31
CA ALA A 194 2.57 -26.12 12.11
C ALA A 194 2.94 -26.89 10.82
N GLY A 195 2.06 -27.74 10.31
CA GLY A 195 2.24 -28.48 9.06
C GLY A 195 1.63 -27.82 7.82
N MET A 196 0.89 -26.71 7.99
CA MET A 196 0.18 -26.05 6.88
C MET A 196 1.13 -25.19 6.04
N SER A 197 0.97 -25.28 4.72
CA SER A 197 1.60 -24.33 3.80
C SER A 197 1.15 -22.89 4.07
N GLY A 198 1.91 -21.91 3.59
CA GLY A 198 1.52 -20.49 3.67
C GLY A 198 0.14 -20.19 3.08
N HIS A 199 -0.24 -20.87 2.01
CA HIS A 199 -1.57 -20.70 1.40
C HIS A 199 -2.70 -21.31 2.23
N GLU A 200 -2.49 -22.47 2.84
CA GLU A 200 -3.49 -23.11 3.68
C GLU A 200 -3.73 -22.30 4.95
N ALA A 201 -2.67 -21.88 5.61
CA ALA A 201 -2.77 -21.03 6.80
C ALA A 201 -3.33 -19.64 6.43
N GLY A 202 -2.97 -19.10 5.27
CA GLY A 202 -3.54 -17.87 4.71
C GLY A 202 -5.07 -17.96 4.58
N ARG A 203 -5.58 -19.00 3.92
CA ARG A 203 -7.04 -19.23 3.76
C ARG A 203 -7.77 -19.22 5.09
N GLU A 204 -7.17 -19.88 6.08
CA GLU A 204 -7.74 -20.00 7.39
C GLU A 204 -7.71 -18.65 8.16
N MET A 205 -6.65 -17.86 8.02
CA MET A 205 -6.59 -16.47 8.50
C MET A 205 -7.65 -15.58 7.83
N THR A 206 -7.82 -15.67 6.51
CA THR A 206 -8.87 -14.94 5.77
C THR A 206 -10.25 -15.25 6.31
N ARG A 207 -10.55 -16.53 6.59
CA ARG A 207 -11.83 -16.99 7.10
C ARG A 207 -12.11 -16.48 8.52
N ARG A 208 -11.17 -16.66 9.45
CA ARG A 208 -11.36 -16.26 10.87
C ARG A 208 -11.37 -14.75 11.08
N ALA A 209 -10.68 -13.99 10.22
CA ALA A 209 -10.63 -12.54 10.27
C ALA A 209 -11.74 -11.88 9.44
N GLU A 210 -12.60 -12.65 8.78
CA GLU A 210 -13.74 -12.16 8.00
C GLU A 210 -13.32 -11.17 6.88
N ILE A 211 -12.13 -11.40 6.29
CA ILE A 211 -11.52 -10.49 5.31
C ILE A 211 -12.31 -10.41 3.99
N ALA A 212 -13.05 -11.47 3.64
CA ALA A 212 -13.72 -11.57 2.35
C ALA A 212 -14.65 -10.38 2.05
N ASP A 213 -15.34 -9.86 3.07
CA ASP A 213 -16.27 -8.74 2.91
C ASP A 213 -15.58 -7.40 2.65
N ALA A 214 -14.36 -7.23 3.18
CA ALA A 214 -13.51 -6.07 2.97
C ALA A 214 -12.73 -6.14 1.65
N ALA A 215 -12.33 -7.34 1.20
CA ALA A 215 -11.63 -7.53 -0.07
C ALA A 215 -12.47 -7.16 -1.30
N GLY A 216 -13.80 -7.20 -1.16
CA GLY A 216 -14.78 -6.80 -2.16
C GLY A 216 -15.65 -7.97 -2.63
N PRO A 217 -16.95 -7.72 -2.95
CA PRO A 217 -17.84 -8.78 -3.39
C PRO A 217 -17.32 -9.42 -4.68
N ARG A 218 -17.22 -10.75 -4.70
CA ARG A 218 -16.73 -11.55 -5.84
C ARG A 218 -15.24 -11.33 -6.17
N ALA A 219 -14.48 -10.69 -5.29
CA ALA A 219 -13.03 -10.64 -5.46
C ALA A 219 -12.45 -12.06 -5.33
N PHE A 220 -11.57 -12.42 -6.25
CA PHE A 220 -10.70 -13.57 -6.05
C PHE A 220 -9.60 -13.17 -5.08
N ILE A 221 -9.46 -13.89 -3.97
CA ILE A 221 -8.45 -13.63 -2.95
C ILE A 221 -7.28 -14.58 -3.17
N CYS A 222 -6.07 -14.02 -3.18
CA CYS A 222 -4.82 -14.74 -3.21
C CYS A 222 -4.03 -14.37 -1.96
N GLU A 223 -4.06 -15.26 -0.99
CA GLU A 223 -3.60 -15.05 0.38
C GLU A 223 -2.39 -15.92 0.76
N PHE A 224 -1.65 -15.43 1.74
CA PHE A 224 -0.47 -16.09 2.28
C PHE A 224 -0.26 -15.72 3.74
N ALA A 225 -0.04 -16.73 4.59
CA ALA A 225 0.35 -16.56 5.98
C ALA A 225 1.85 -16.82 6.18
N PHE A 226 2.51 -15.92 6.89
CA PHE A 226 3.92 -16.02 7.27
C PHE A 226 4.10 -16.80 8.58
N ASP A 227 5.35 -17.16 8.89
CA ASP A 227 5.71 -17.94 10.07
C ASP A 227 6.66 -17.13 10.97
N PRO A 228 6.42 -17.04 12.29
CA PRO A 228 5.30 -17.64 13.04
C PRO A 228 3.97 -16.86 12.93
N CYS A 229 3.99 -15.66 12.33
CA CYS A 229 2.83 -14.78 12.22
C CYS A 229 2.98 -13.83 11.04
N GLY A 230 1.90 -13.11 10.74
CA GLY A 230 1.82 -12.15 9.64
C GLY A 230 1.02 -12.69 8.47
N TYR A 231 0.38 -11.77 7.75
CA TYR A 231 -0.56 -12.11 6.68
C TYR A 231 -0.47 -11.11 5.52
N SER A 232 -0.58 -11.61 4.30
CA SER A 232 -0.72 -10.80 3.10
C SER A 232 -1.77 -11.41 2.17
N MET A 233 -2.53 -10.55 1.49
CA MET A 233 -3.39 -10.98 0.40
C MET A 233 -3.51 -9.93 -0.70
N ASN A 234 -3.84 -10.43 -1.89
CA ASN A 234 -4.26 -9.63 -3.03
C ASN A 234 -5.67 -10.05 -3.45
N GLY A 235 -6.58 -9.08 -3.53
CA GLY A 235 -7.92 -9.23 -4.09
C GLY A 235 -7.95 -8.78 -5.54
N LEU A 236 -8.56 -9.57 -6.42
CA LEU A 236 -8.70 -9.27 -7.85
C LEU A 236 -10.18 -9.24 -8.23
N HIS A 237 -10.64 -8.13 -8.80
CA HIS A 237 -11.98 -8.02 -9.35
C HIS A 237 -11.98 -7.12 -10.60
N ALA A 238 -12.22 -7.73 -11.77
CA ALA A 238 -12.07 -7.07 -13.07
C ALA A 238 -10.67 -6.41 -13.20
N ASP A 239 -10.62 -5.12 -13.48
CA ASP A 239 -9.41 -4.31 -13.61
C ASP A 239 -8.94 -3.68 -12.29
N ARG A 240 -9.57 -4.01 -11.17
CA ARG A 240 -9.27 -3.43 -9.84
C ARG A 240 -8.63 -4.44 -8.92
N TYR A 241 -7.70 -3.96 -8.11
CA TYR A 241 -7.10 -4.72 -7.03
C TYR A 241 -7.51 -4.17 -5.66
N SER A 242 -7.43 -5.04 -4.66
CA SER A 242 -7.30 -4.69 -3.25
C SER A 242 -6.11 -5.46 -2.66
N THR A 243 -5.52 -4.97 -1.58
CA THR A 243 -4.42 -5.66 -0.89
C THR A 243 -4.43 -5.35 0.60
N ILE A 244 -4.07 -6.35 1.41
CA ILE A 244 -3.99 -6.25 2.87
C ILE A 244 -2.64 -6.81 3.32
N HIS A 245 -1.99 -6.13 4.25
CA HIS A 245 -0.76 -6.58 4.92
C HIS A 245 -0.89 -6.41 6.42
N VAL A 246 -0.53 -7.43 7.19
CA VAL A 246 -0.69 -7.43 8.66
C VAL A 246 0.60 -7.87 9.34
N THR A 247 1.05 -7.03 10.27
CA THR A 247 2.11 -7.25 11.26
C THR A 247 1.41 -7.26 12.63
N PRO A 248 1.06 -8.42 13.20
CA PRO A 248 0.21 -8.48 14.38
C PRO A 248 0.94 -8.26 15.71
N GLU A 249 2.27 -8.19 15.72
CA GLU A 249 3.07 -8.15 16.94
C GLU A 249 2.74 -6.96 17.86
N GLU A 250 2.70 -7.22 19.16
CA GLU A 250 2.40 -6.21 20.17
C GLU A 250 3.48 -5.11 20.23
N GLY A 251 3.03 -3.87 20.46
CA GLY A 251 3.90 -2.69 20.59
C GLY A 251 4.22 -1.99 19.27
N TYR A 252 4.07 -2.68 18.14
CA TYR A 252 4.23 -2.13 16.79
C TYR A 252 3.24 -2.76 15.80
N SER A 253 2.07 -3.17 16.30
CA SER A 253 1.03 -3.78 15.47
C SER A 253 0.59 -2.83 14.37
N TYR A 254 0.53 -3.37 13.16
CA TYR A 254 0.24 -2.63 11.96
C TYR A 254 -0.60 -3.46 11.00
N ALA A 255 -1.60 -2.83 10.40
CA ALA A 255 -2.27 -3.36 9.22
C ALA A 255 -2.38 -2.26 8.16
N SER A 256 -2.29 -2.65 6.90
CA SER A 256 -2.64 -1.78 5.79
C SER A 256 -3.74 -2.39 4.94
N TYR A 257 -4.53 -1.51 4.34
CA TYR A 257 -5.49 -1.86 3.31
C TYR A 257 -5.31 -0.87 2.17
N GLU A 258 -5.31 -1.35 0.93
CA GLU A 258 -5.35 -0.49 -0.24
C GLU A 258 -6.30 -1.06 -1.27
N CYS A 259 -7.04 -0.18 -1.97
CA CYS A 259 -7.81 -0.58 -3.13
C CYS A 259 -7.98 0.54 -4.15
N VAL A 260 -8.49 0.14 -5.31
CA VAL A 260 -8.91 1.04 -6.37
C VAL A 260 -10.44 1.05 -6.47
N LEU A 261 -11.05 2.23 -6.44
CA LEU A 261 -12.49 2.46 -6.54
C LEU A 261 -12.83 3.26 -7.79
N THR A 262 -14.09 3.17 -8.21
CA THR A 262 -14.65 3.96 -9.32
C THR A 262 -15.43 5.16 -8.81
N GLU A 263 -16.15 5.01 -7.70
CA GLU A 263 -17.03 6.05 -7.17
C GLU A 263 -16.60 6.46 -5.76
N GLU A 264 -16.60 7.77 -5.50
CA GLU A 264 -16.26 8.32 -4.18
C GLU A 264 -17.26 7.86 -3.10
N SER A 265 -18.52 7.64 -3.49
CA SER A 265 -19.59 7.19 -2.57
C SER A 265 -19.29 5.83 -1.92
N GLU A 266 -18.41 5.02 -2.50
CA GLU A 266 -18.01 3.71 -1.96
C GLU A 266 -17.03 3.82 -0.77
N ILE A 267 -16.32 4.95 -0.63
CA ILE A 267 -15.23 5.13 0.35
C ILE A 267 -15.72 4.92 1.79
N GLN A 268 -16.85 5.53 2.16
CA GLN A 268 -17.36 5.44 3.54
C GLN A 268 -17.70 4.00 3.94
N THR A 269 -18.40 3.27 3.06
CA THR A 269 -18.77 1.87 3.30
C THR A 269 -17.54 0.98 3.37
N LEU A 270 -16.56 1.22 2.49
CA LEU A 270 -15.28 0.52 2.51
C LEU A 270 -14.55 0.72 3.85
N LEU A 271 -14.38 1.96 4.29
CA LEU A 271 -13.66 2.26 5.53
C LEU A 271 -14.33 1.63 6.75
N ASN A 272 -15.66 1.60 6.80
CA ASN A 272 -16.39 0.92 7.87
C ASN A 272 -16.14 -0.60 7.88
N LYS A 273 -16.07 -1.25 6.70
CA LYS A 273 -15.75 -2.68 6.60
C LYS A 273 -14.32 -2.97 7.04
N VAL A 274 -13.35 -2.17 6.58
CA VAL A 274 -11.95 -2.29 6.99
C VAL A 274 -11.81 -2.09 8.51
N ASN A 275 -12.49 -1.10 9.07
CA ASN A 275 -12.52 -0.86 10.51
C ASN A 275 -13.12 -2.02 11.30
N ALA A 276 -14.19 -2.65 10.80
CA ALA A 276 -14.81 -3.80 11.46
C ALA A 276 -13.85 -5.02 11.52
N VAL A 277 -13.05 -5.22 10.46
CA VAL A 277 -12.05 -6.30 10.42
C VAL A 277 -10.91 -6.05 11.40
N PHE A 278 -10.32 -4.85 11.39
CA PHE A 278 -9.04 -4.61 12.06
C PHE A 278 -9.15 -3.93 13.44
N ARG A 279 -10.25 -3.22 13.71
CA ARG A 279 -10.52 -2.48 14.95
C ARG A 279 -9.30 -1.73 15.50
N PRO A 280 -8.68 -0.82 14.72
CA PRO A 280 -7.49 -0.10 15.15
C PRO A 280 -7.82 1.02 16.14
N GLY A 281 -6.89 1.32 17.06
CA GLY A 281 -6.92 2.54 17.86
C GLY A 281 -6.72 3.80 17.02
N VAL A 282 -5.85 3.72 16.00
CA VAL A 282 -5.55 4.83 15.08
C VAL A 282 -5.60 4.36 13.63
N MET A 283 -6.33 5.11 12.79
CA MET A 283 -6.43 4.87 11.35
C MET A 283 -6.03 6.14 10.60
N SER A 284 -5.15 6.00 9.60
CA SER A 284 -4.86 7.06 8.64
C SER A 284 -5.34 6.65 7.26
N VAL A 285 -5.94 7.58 6.52
CA VAL A 285 -6.51 7.34 5.20
C VAL A 285 -5.93 8.37 4.23
N SER A 286 -5.36 7.91 3.13
CA SER A 286 -5.06 8.75 1.97
C SER A 286 -5.96 8.38 0.79
N VAL A 287 -6.50 9.40 0.13
CA VAL A 287 -7.32 9.25 -1.08
C VAL A 287 -6.63 10.02 -2.20
N THR A 288 -6.48 9.40 -3.36
CA THR A 288 -5.87 10.01 -4.56
C THR A 288 -6.73 9.81 -5.78
N GLY A 289 -6.84 10.84 -6.63
CA GLY A 289 -7.46 10.75 -7.97
C GLY A 289 -8.95 11.09 -8.02
N GLY A 290 -9.61 11.24 -6.87
CA GLY A 290 -10.96 11.78 -6.74
C GLY A 290 -10.98 13.30 -6.49
N PRO A 291 -12.16 13.91 -6.28
CA PRO A 291 -12.25 15.26 -5.72
C PRO A 291 -11.64 15.31 -4.32
N GLU A 292 -11.55 16.50 -3.74
CA GLU A 292 -11.11 16.64 -2.35
C GLU A 292 -12.11 15.95 -1.40
N THR A 293 -11.76 14.74 -0.96
CA THR A 293 -12.62 13.95 -0.09
C THR A 293 -12.59 14.46 1.35
N CYS A 294 -13.75 14.43 2.01
CA CYS A 294 -13.94 14.85 3.39
C CYS A 294 -14.70 13.76 4.15
N ILE A 295 -13.97 12.82 4.78
CA ILE A 295 -14.59 11.78 5.62
C ILE A 295 -14.69 12.32 7.05
N GLU A 296 -15.90 12.53 7.57
CA GLU A 296 -16.06 13.11 8.92
C GLU A 296 -15.90 12.07 10.03
N LYS A 297 -16.44 10.86 9.81
CA LYS A 297 -16.45 9.78 10.80
C LYS A 297 -16.27 8.42 10.13
N ILE A 298 -15.71 7.50 10.90
CA ILE A 298 -15.73 6.06 10.63
C ILE A 298 -16.41 5.43 11.86
N ALA A 299 -17.10 4.30 11.72
CA ALA A 299 -17.83 3.70 12.86
C ALA A 299 -16.93 3.56 14.11
N GLY A 300 -17.26 4.27 15.20
CA GLY A 300 -16.48 4.28 16.45
C GLY A 300 -15.18 5.10 16.42
N MET A 301 -14.91 5.86 15.35
CA MET A 301 -13.73 6.71 15.22
C MET A 301 -14.07 8.11 14.72
N SER A 302 -13.45 9.12 15.33
CA SER A 302 -13.60 10.52 14.95
C SER A 302 -12.38 11.00 14.16
N CYS A 303 -12.62 11.79 13.10
CA CYS A 303 -11.57 12.48 12.35
C CYS A 303 -10.82 13.45 13.28
N ARG A 304 -9.49 13.33 13.32
CA ARG A 304 -8.60 14.15 14.17
C ARG A 304 -7.86 15.21 13.39
N SER A 305 -7.55 14.96 12.12
CA SER A 305 -6.90 15.94 11.25
C SER A 305 -7.13 15.65 9.77
N ARG A 306 -6.95 16.69 8.95
CA ARG A 306 -7.05 16.62 7.50
C ARG A 306 -5.99 17.51 6.87
N ALA A 307 -5.40 17.04 5.78
CA ALA A 307 -4.59 17.82 4.87
C ALA A 307 -4.89 17.38 3.44
N SER A 308 -4.76 18.30 2.49
CA SER A 308 -4.91 18.03 1.07
C SER A 308 -3.86 18.81 0.28
N GLU A 309 -3.49 18.28 -0.87
CA GLU A 309 -2.52 18.92 -1.77
C GLU A 309 -2.70 18.39 -3.20
N THR A 310 -2.49 19.27 -4.18
CA THR A 310 -2.61 18.92 -5.61
C THR A 310 -1.26 18.57 -6.21
N PHE A 311 -1.22 17.48 -6.97
CA PHE A 311 -0.02 16.98 -7.65
C PHE A 311 -0.31 16.74 -9.13
N SER A 312 0.52 17.30 -10.01
CA SER A 312 0.45 16.97 -11.45
C SER A 312 0.64 15.47 -11.67
N GLY A 313 -0.26 14.85 -12.42
CA GLY A 313 -0.27 13.40 -12.68
C GLY A 313 -0.84 12.53 -11.57
N ALA A 314 -1.26 13.08 -10.43
CA ALA A 314 -1.94 12.32 -9.37
C ALA A 314 -3.25 12.99 -8.88
N GLY A 315 -3.53 14.23 -9.31
CA GLY A 315 -4.73 14.96 -8.90
C GLY A 315 -4.61 15.46 -7.46
N VAL A 316 -5.75 15.52 -6.76
CA VAL A 316 -5.77 15.84 -5.34
C VAL A 316 -5.39 14.60 -4.53
N VAL A 317 -4.48 14.77 -3.59
CA VAL A 317 -4.17 13.79 -2.55
C VAL A 317 -4.69 14.34 -1.23
N THR A 318 -5.68 13.67 -0.65
CA THR A 318 -6.15 13.94 0.70
C THR A 318 -5.48 12.98 1.67
N TYR A 319 -5.19 13.45 2.87
CA TYR A 319 -4.73 12.65 4.00
C TYR A 319 -5.53 13.02 5.25
N GLN A 320 -6.08 12.01 5.92
CA GLN A 320 -6.86 12.17 7.14
C GLN A 320 -6.39 11.18 8.20
N THR A 321 -6.49 11.57 9.46
CA THR A 321 -6.26 10.68 10.60
C THR A 321 -7.51 10.58 11.45
N PHE A 322 -7.75 9.40 12.00
CA PHE A 322 -8.87 9.03 12.84
C PHE A 322 -8.32 8.32 14.08
N ALA A 323 -8.98 8.52 15.20
CA ALA A 323 -8.72 7.76 16.41
C ALA A 323 -10.04 7.32 17.04
N THR A 324 -10.01 6.18 17.74
CA THR A 324 -11.17 5.70 18.50
C THR A 324 -11.71 6.80 19.40
N GLU A 325 -13.03 6.88 19.48
CA GLU A 325 -13.69 7.72 20.48
C GLU A 325 -13.41 7.08 21.84
N MET A 326 -12.73 7.80 22.74
CA MET A 326 -12.62 7.33 24.12
C MET A 326 -14.01 7.47 24.75
N ASP A 327 -14.51 6.43 25.39
CA ASP A 327 -15.68 6.55 26.27
C ASP A 327 -15.34 7.61 27.33
N GLU A 328 -15.96 8.79 27.24
CA GLU A 328 -15.82 9.86 28.24
C GLU A 328 -16.50 9.51 29.59
N GLU A 329 -16.78 8.24 29.86
CA GLU A 329 -17.57 7.79 31.03
C GLU A 329 -16.76 7.54 32.32
N TRP A 330 -15.45 7.76 32.38
CA TRP A 330 -14.67 7.53 33.62
C TRP A 330 -13.85 8.70 34.17
N SER A 331 -14.11 9.94 33.73
CA SER A 331 -13.48 11.14 34.32
C SER A 331 -14.37 11.93 35.28
N SER A 332 -15.51 11.36 35.69
CA SER A 332 -16.41 11.95 36.69
C SER A 332 -16.72 10.94 37.81
N ALA A 333 -15.74 10.63 38.65
CA ALA A 333 -15.97 9.95 39.93
C ALA A 333 -15.04 10.53 41.01
#